data_AF-A0A5C7I5E5-F1
#
_entry.id   AF-A0A5C7I5E5-F1
#
_cell.length_a   1.000
_cell.length_b   1.000
_cell.length_c   1.000
_cell.angle_alpha   90.00
_cell.angle_beta   90.00
_cell.angle_gamma   90.00
#
_symmetry.space_group_name_H-M   'P 1'
#
loop_
_entity.id
_entity.type
_entity.pdbx_description
1 polymer ?
#
loop_
_entity_poly.entity_id
_entity_poly.type
_entity_poly.pdbx_seq_one_letter_code
_entity_poly.pdbx_strand_id
1 'polypeptide(L)'
;MEGKGLIIRGWAPQVLILEHEAVGGFVTHCNWNSTLEGVTAGLPMVTWPVSAEQPFNEKLVTEVLKIGVSVGVQECFRLVGEFVKREAIEKAVKEIMVGDKAGEIRCRAKALGEMARTAIEGRRLGHGLFCKLRNVYLLKLLYNADSTAQSQLKEKRQQMMSLL
;
A
#
# COMPACT_ATOMS: atom_id res chain seq x y z
N MET A 1 11.51 3.39 -29.15
CA MET A 1 10.89 3.00 -27.86
C MET A 1 10.72 1.48 -27.72
N GLU A 2 11.33 0.67 -28.59
CA GLU A 2 11.28 -0.79 -28.44
C GLU A 2 11.94 -1.26 -27.14
N GLY A 3 11.36 -2.28 -26.51
CA GLY A 3 11.90 -2.94 -25.33
C GLY A 3 11.63 -2.27 -23.97
N LYS A 4 10.92 -1.14 -23.90
CA LYS A 4 10.68 -0.42 -22.63
C LYS A 4 9.36 -0.75 -21.91
N GLY A 5 8.51 -1.61 -22.49
CA GLY A 5 7.23 -1.98 -21.89
C GLY A 5 6.67 -3.27 -22.46
N LEU A 6 5.93 -3.99 -21.62
CA LEU A 6 5.22 -5.23 -21.95
C LEU A 6 3.75 -5.07 -21.59
N ILE A 7 2.85 -5.39 -22.52
CA ILE A 7 1.41 -5.38 -22.28
C ILE A 7 0.92 -6.83 -22.21
N ILE A 8 0.44 -7.24 -21.03
CA ILE A 8 -0.23 -8.53 -20.84
C ILE A 8 -1.74 -8.28 -20.95
N ARG A 9 -2.43 -9.04 -21.80
CA ARG A 9 -3.89 -8.98 -21.92
C ARG A 9 -4.50 -10.12 -21.12
N GLY A 10 -5.46 -9.82 -20.26
CA GLY A 10 -6.11 -10.79 -19.38
C GLY A 10 -5.42 -10.85 -18.01
N TRP A 11 -5.26 -12.07 -17.47
CA TRP A 11 -4.67 -12.27 -16.15
C TRP A 11 -3.15 -12.35 -16.22
N ALA A 12 -2.48 -11.81 -15.19
CA ALA A 12 -1.05 -11.92 -14.98
C ALA A 12 -0.78 -12.46 -13.56
N PRO A 13 0.29 -13.23 -13.34
CA PRO A 13 0.63 -13.76 -12.02
C PRO A 13 1.16 -12.66 -11.09
N GLN A 14 0.26 -11.83 -10.55
CA GLN A 14 0.57 -10.60 -9.83
C GLN A 14 1.61 -10.80 -8.72
N VAL A 15 1.44 -11.82 -7.86
CA VAL A 15 2.38 -12.08 -6.76
C VAL A 15 3.80 -12.35 -7.28
N LEU A 16 3.93 -13.21 -8.29
CA LEU A 16 5.24 -13.53 -8.88
C LEU A 16 5.90 -12.31 -9.54
N ILE A 17 5.09 -11.43 -10.13
CA ILE A 17 5.59 -10.18 -10.72
C ILE A 17 6.06 -9.23 -9.61
N LEU A 18 5.24 -9.01 -8.57
CA LEU A 18 5.58 -8.07 -7.49
C LEU A 18 6.82 -8.51 -6.68
N GLU A 19 7.07 -9.81 -6.55
CA GLU A 19 8.25 -10.35 -5.87
C GLU A 19 9.54 -10.30 -6.71
N HIS A 20 9.43 -9.99 -8.01
CA HIS A 20 10.57 -9.99 -8.91
C HIS A 20 11.48 -8.76 -8.70
N GLU A 21 12.79 -8.97 -8.62
CA GLU A 21 13.79 -7.92 -8.31
C GLU A 21 13.79 -6.73 -9.29
N ALA A 22 13.38 -6.95 -10.53
CA ALA A 22 13.26 -5.91 -11.55
C ALA A 22 12.07 -4.96 -11.34
N VAL A 23 11.12 -5.29 -10.46
CA VAL A 23 9.96 -4.44 -10.18
C VAL A 23 10.33 -3.37 -9.17
N GLY A 24 10.31 -2.11 -9.63
CA GLY A 24 10.66 -0.95 -8.81
C GLY A 24 9.48 -0.25 -8.14
N GLY A 25 8.24 -0.60 -8.49
CA GLY A 25 7.03 0.04 -7.95
C GLY A 25 5.74 -0.57 -8.50
N PHE A 26 4.62 -0.27 -7.83
CA PHE A 26 3.33 -0.88 -8.11
C PHE A 26 2.22 0.18 -8.24
N VAL A 27 1.61 0.28 -9.42
CA VAL A 27 0.40 1.10 -9.60
C VAL A 27 -0.82 0.27 -9.23
N THR A 28 -1.62 0.75 -8.28
CA THR A 28 -2.74 -0.02 -7.73
C THR A 28 -3.94 0.84 -7.44
N HIS A 29 -5.12 0.25 -7.57
CA HIS A 29 -6.39 0.82 -7.15
C HIS A 29 -6.64 0.75 -5.63
N CYS A 30 -5.68 0.27 -4.85
CA CYS A 30 -5.72 0.29 -3.40
C CYS A 30 -6.80 -0.59 -2.76
N ASN A 31 -7.28 -1.64 -3.44
CA ASN A 31 -8.00 -2.70 -2.74
C ASN A 31 -7.07 -3.35 -1.71
N TRP A 32 -7.62 -3.69 -0.54
CA TRP A 32 -6.86 -4.22 0.58
C TRP A 32 -5.93 -5.39 0.21
N ASN A 33 -6.37 -6.34 -0.62
CA ASN A 33 -5.53 -7.48 -0.99
C ASN A 33 -4.28 -7.06 -1.79
N SER A 34 -4.47 -6.23 -2.82
CA SER A 34 -3.36 -5.70 -3.62
C SER A 34 -2.43 -4.82 -2.79
N THR A 35 -2.97 -4.00 -1.89
CA THR A 35 -2.18 -3.17 -0.98
C THR A 35 -1.28 -4.03 -0.11
N LEU A 36 -1.81 -5.12 0.47
CA LEU A 36 -1.01 -6.03 1.30
C LEU A 36 0.05 -6.78 0.51
N GLU A 37 -0.23 -7.17 -0.75
CA GLU A 37 0.77 -7.78 -1.63
C GLU A 37 1.90 -6.80 -1.94
N GLY A 38 1.58 -5.54 -2.25
CA GLY A 38 2.57 -4.49 -2.45
C GLY A 38 3.43 -4.22 -1.21
N VAL A 39 2.81 -4.14 -0.02
CA VAL A 39 3.53 -3.97 1.25
C VAL A 39 4.43 -5.18 1.52
N THR A 40 3.93 -6.40 1.35
CA THR A 40 4.70 -7.63 1.63
C THR A 40 5.89 -7.76 0.67
N ALA A 41 5.73 -7.38 -0.59
CA ALA A 41 6.81 -7.31 -1.57
C ALA A 41 7.78 -6.15 -1.32
N GLY A 42 7.46 -5.23 -0.41
CA GLY A 42 8.30 -4.08 -0.08
C GLY A 42 8.36 -3.03 -1.18
N LEU A 43 7.29 -2.89 -1.97
CA LEU A 43 7.25 -2.01 -3.13
C LEU A 43 6.63 -0.65 -2.80
N PRO A 44 7.17 0.45 -3.35
CA PRO A 44 6.49 1.74 -3.35
C PRO A 44 5.25 1.67 -4.26
N MET A 45 4.20 2.41 -3.92
CA MET A 45 2.91 2.35 -4.61
C MET A 45 2.52 3.68 -5.26
N VAL A 46 1.99 3.63 -6.49
CA VAL A 46 1.17 4.72 -7.04
C VAL A 46 -0.29 4.36 -6.79
N THR A 47 -1.01 5.22 -6.06
CA THR A 47 -2.39 4.97 -5.67
C THR A 47 -3.36 5.59 -6.66
N TRP A 48 -4.33 4.79 -7.09
CA TRP A 48 -5.37 5.17 -8.04
C TRP A 48 -6.73 4.59 -7.62
N PRO A 49 -7.30 5.05 -6.50
CA PRO A 49 -8.57 4.50 -6.00
C PRO A 49 -9.70 4.69 -7.02
N VAL A 50 -10.58 3.70 -7.08
CA VAL A 50 -11.73 3.67 -8.00
C VAL A 50 -13.05 3.67 -7.24
N SER A 51 -13.18 2.88 -6.17
CA SER A 51 -14.46 2.74 -5.44
C SER A 51 -14.32 2.16 -4.03
N ALA A 52 -15.44 2.06 -3.31
CA ALA A 52 -15.56 1.36 -2.02
C ALA A 52 -14.62 1.92 -0.94
N GLU A 53 -13.80 1.07 -0.30
CA GLU A 53 -12.88 1.45 0.76
C GLU A 53 -11.52 1.98 0.27
N GLN A 54 -11.28 1.92 -1.04
CA GLN A 54 -10.00 2.24 -1.66
C GLN A 54 -9.48 3.66 -1.35
N PRO A 55 -10.32 4.72 -1.28
CA PRO A 55 -9.85 6.04 -0.89
C PRO A 55 -9.27 6.07 0.53
N PHE A 56 -9.81 5.29 1.46
CA PHE A 56 -9.27 5.19 2.82
C PHE A 56 -7.95 4.42 2.83
N ASN A 57 -7.84 3.36 2.04
CA ASN A 57 -6.59 2.62 1.89
C ASN A 57 -5.50 3.46 1.21
N GLU A 58 -5.86 4.33 0.27
CA GLU A 58 -4.93 5.32 -0.29
C GLU A 58 -4.35 6.21 0.81
N LYS A 59 -5.18 6.74 1.72
CA LYS A 59 -4.72 7.58 2.83
C LYS A 59 -3.77 6.82 3.76
N LEU A 60 -4.06 5.56 4.04
CA LEU A 60 -3.13 4.70 4.77
C LEU A 60 -1.78 4.60 4.04
N VAL A 61 -1.76 4.32 2.74
CA VAL A 61 -0.53 4.15 1.95
C VAL A 61 0.28 5.45 1.83
N THR A 62 -0.40 6.58 1.60
CA THR A 62 0.23 7.86 1.24
C THR A 62 0.56 8.72 2.45
N GLU A 63 -0.32 8.80 3.46
CA GLU A 63 -0.18 9.73 4.58
C GLU A 63 0.38 9.06 5.84
N VAL A 64 -0.09 7.83 6.14
CA VAL A 64 0.31 7.10 7.35
C VAL A 64 1.60 6.33 7.12
N LEU A 65 1.57 5.40 6.17
CA LEU A 65 2.71 4.55 5.85
C LEU A 65 3.75 5.28 5.02
N LYS A 66 3.37 6.33 4.29
CA LYS A 66 4.28 7.15 3.47
C LYS A 66 5.16 6.29 2.55
N ILE A 67 4.53 5.31 1.91
CA ILE A 67 5.15 4.39 0.94
C ILE A 67 4.56 4.55 -0.46
N GLY A 68 3.73 5.56 -0.69
CA GLY A 68 3.14 5.77 -2.01
C GLY A 68 2.78 7.21 -2.33
N VAL A 69 2.40 7.42 -3.58
CA VAL A 69 2.04 8.72 -4.17
C VAL A 69 0.71 8.58 -4.89
N SER A 70 -0.22 9.50 -4.65
CA SER A 70 -1.52 9.51 -5.31
C SER A 70 -1.47 10.14 -6.69
N VAL A 71 -2.24 9.59 -7.62
CA VAL A 71 -2.53 10.23 -8.91
C VAL A 71 -3.53 11.39 -8.79
N GLY A 72 -4.13 11.59 -7.61
CA GLY A 72 -4.96 12.74 -7.29
C GLY A 72 -6.45 12.58 -7.55
N VAL A 73 -6.99 11.35 -7.54
CA VAL A 73 -8.44 11.12 -7.60
C VAL A 73 -9.10 11.65 -6.33
N GLN A 74 -10.04 12.60 -6.46
CA GLN A 74 -10.76 13.15 -5.31
C GLN A 74 -12.16 12.53 -5.16
N GLU A 75 -12.78 12.14 -6.28
CA GLU A 75 -14.13 11.58 -6.29
C GLU A 75 -14.18 10.14 -6.82
N CYS A 76 -14.39 9.18 -5.91
CA CYS A 76 -14.47 7.74 -6.22
C CYS A 76 -15.89 7.16 -6.15
N PHE A 77 -16.90 7.99 -5.83
CA PHE A 77 -18.28 7.53 -5.56
C PHE A 77 -19.25 7.83 -6.70
N ARG A 78 -18.77 8.38 -7.82
CA ARG A 78 -19.59 8.66 -9.00
C ARG A 78 -19.67 7.44 -9.92
N LEU A 79 -20.78 7.32 -10.65
CA LEU A 79 -21.01 6.28 -11.65
C LEU A 79 -19.94 6.27 -12.76
N VAL A 80 -19.36 7.46 -13.01
CA VAL A 80 -18.17 7.66 -13.84
C VAL A 80 -17.12 8.30 -12.92
N GLY A 81 -16.01 7.59 -12.71
CA GLY A 81 -14.90 8.08 -11.91
C GLY A 81 -14.28 9.37 -12.48
N GLU A 82 -13.49 10.05 -11.67
CA GLU A 82 -12.78 11.26 -12.12
C GLU A 82 -11.73 10.93 -13.18
N PHE A 83 -11.66 11.75 -14.23
CA PHE A 83 -10.65 11.59 -15.28
C PHE A 83 -9.29 12.09 -14.80
N VAL A 84 -8.35 11.18 -14.63
CA VAL A 84 -6.96 11.49 -14.31
C VAL A 84 -6.21 11.87 -15.59
N LYS A 85 -5.60 13.05 -15.59
CA LYS A 85 -4.78 13.53 -16.72
C LYS A 85 -3.46 12.75 -16.80
N ARG A 86 -2.96 12.53 -18.02
CA ARG A 86 -1.69 11.81 -18.25
C ARG A 86 -0.51 12.41 -17.48
N GLU A 87 -0.49 13.73 -17.32
CA GLU A 87 0.57 14.46 -16.61
C GLU A 87 0.60 14.11 -15.12
N ALA A 88 -0.56 13.85 -14.51
CA ALA A 88 -0.65 13.43 -13.12
C ALA A 88 -0.09 12.01 -12.94
N ILE A 89 -0.40 11.10 -13.87
CA ILE A 89 0.13 9.73 -13.88
C ILE A 89 1.65 9.76 -14.06
N GLU A 90 2.14 10.51 -15.04
CA GLU A 90 3.57 10.64 -15.31
C GLU A 90 4.32 11.18 -14.09
N LYS A 91 3.79 12.22 -13.44
CA LYS A 91 4.37 12.80 -12.23
C LYS A 91 4.43 11.79 -11.09
N ALA A 92 3.33 11.07 -10.83
CA ALA A 92 3.28 10.10 -9.73
C ALA A 92 4.24 8.93 -9.95
N VAL A 93 4.32 8.40 -11.18
CA VAL A 93 5.27 7.33 -11.53
C VAL A 93 6.71 7.83 -11.41
N LYS A 94 7.03 9.02 -11.93
CA LYS A 94 8.37 9.61 -11.80
C LYS A 94 8.77 9.79 -10.34
N GLU A 95 7.85 10.25 -9.49
CA GLU A 95 8.12 10.51 -8.07
C GLU A 95 8.59 9.25 -7.34
N ILE A 96 7.97 8.09 -7.56
CA ILE A 96 8.37 6.85 -6.87
C ILE A 96 9.59 6.17 -7.50
N MET A 97 9.88 6.44 -8.77
CA MET A 97 10.99 5.81 -9.49
C MET A 97 12.30 6.61 -9.34
N VAL A 98 12.25 7.93 -9.58
CA VAL A 98 13.43 8.79 -9.71
C VAL A 98 13.27 10.16 -9.04
N GLY A 99 12.13 10.43 -8.37
CA GLY A 99 11.91 11.68 -7.64
C GLY A 99 12.81 11.82 -6.41
N ASP A 100 12.86 13.03 -5.86
CA ASP A 100 13.74 13.36 -4.73
C ASP A 100 13.45 12.50 -3.49
N LYS A 101 12.17 12.14 -3.29
CA LYS A 101 11.73 11.28 -2.16
C LYS A 101 11.73 9.79 -2.49
N ALA A 102 12.05 9.40 -3.73
CA ALA A 102 11.96 8.01 -4.18
C ALA A 102 12.82 7.06 -3.32
N GLY A 103 14.01 7.52 -2.91
CA GLY A 103 14.89 6.78 -2.01
C GLY A 103 14.25 6.51 -0.64
N GLU A 104 13.69 7.55 -0.01
CA GLU A 104 13.02 7.44 1.29
C GLU A 104 11.81 6.49 1.22
N ILE A 105 10.95 6.67 0.21
CA ILE A 105 9.75 5.88 -0.01
C ILE A 105 10.13 4.39 -0.18
N ARG A 106 11.13 4.08 -1.01
CA ARG A 106 11.61 2.70 -1.21
C ARG A 106 12.19 2.08 0.05
N CYS A 107 13.01 2.83 0.80
CA CYS A 107 13.57 2.33 2.05
C CYS A 107 12.48 1.98 3.05
N ARG A 108 11.45 2.83 3.18
CA ARG A 108 10.32 2.58 4.07
C ARG A 108 9.46 1.39 3.62
N ALA A 109 9.19 1.28 2.31
CA ALA A 109 8.46 0.14 1.74
C ALA A 109 9.19 -1.19 2.02
N LYS A 110 10.51 -1.25 1.78
CA LYS A 110 11.32 -2.43 2.08
C LYS A 110 11.29 -2.82 3.55
N ALA A 111 11.46 -1.84 4.46
CA ALA A 111 11.39 -2.09 5.90
C ALA A 111 10.04 -2.68 6.33
N LEU A 112 8.93 -2.14 5.82
CA LEU A 112 7.60 -2.69 6.08
C LEU A 112 7.42 -4.10 5.49
N GLY A 113 7.98 -4.38 4.32
CA GLY A 113 7.96 -5.72 3.71
C GLY A 113 8.78 -6.75 4.50
N GLU A 114 9.92 -6.36 5.07
CA GLU A 114 10.71 -7.20 5.98
C GLU A 114 9.97 -7.49 7.28
N MET A 115 9.37 -6.46 7.88
CA MET A 115 8.53 -6.62 9.08
C MET A 115 7.34 -7.55 8.81
N ALA A 116 6.69 -7.39 7.66
CA ALA A 116 5.59 -8.25 7.21
C ALA A 116 6.00 -9.72 7.13
N ARG A 117 7.13 -10.01 6.46
CA ARG A 117 7.66 -11.39 6.34
C ARG A 117 8.05 -11.98 7.69
N THR A 118 8.78 -11.21 8.50
CA THR A 118 9.24 -11.66 9.83
C THR A 118 8.06 -12.01 10.76
N ALA A 119 6.99 -11.22 10.73
CA ALA A 119 5.80 -11.46 11.55
C ALA A 119 5.09 -12.77 11.20
N ILE A 120 5.27 -13.27 9.97
CA ILE A 120 4.70 -14.51 9.47
C ILE A 120 5.62 -15.70 9.80
N GLU A 121 6.94 -15.54 9.65
CA GLU A 121 7.92 -16.60 9.93
C GLU A 121 7.97 -17.00 11.41
N GLY A 122 7.72 -16.06 12.33
CA GLY A 122 7.71 -16.32 13.78
C GLY A 122 6.63 -17.32 14.25
N ARG A 123 5.68 -17.74 13.39
CA ARG A 123 4.65 -18.73 13.74
C ARG A 123 4.33 -19.65 12.57
N ARG A 124 4.89 -20.87 12.58
CA ARG A 124 4.42 -22.01 11.77
C ARG A 124 2.93 -22.30 12.07
N LEU A 125 2.03 -21.74 11.26
CA LEU A 125 0.63 -22.14 11.21
C LEU A 125 0.31 -22.58 9.78
N GLY A 126 -0.40 -23.70 9.65
CA GLY A 126 -0.60 -24.45 8.41
C GLY A 126 -1.20 -23.66 7.24
N HIS A 127 -0.87 -24.14 6.04
CA HIS A 127 -0.96 -23.52 4.71
C HIS A 127 -2.33 -22.91 4.31
N GLY A 128 -3.43 -23.26 4.96
CA GLY A 128 -4.78 -22.75 4.64
C GLY A 128 -5.25 -21.53 5.45
N LEU A 129 -4.74 -21.33 6.67
CA LEU A 129 -5.09 -20.19 7.55
C LEU A 129 -4.18 -18.97 7.30
N PHE A 130 -3.07 -19.22 6.60
CA PHE A 130 -1.95 -18.31 6.31
C PHE A 130 -2.37 -17.06 5.51
N CYS A 131 -3.18 -17.22 4.46
CA CYS A 131 -3.62 -16.09 3.62
C CYS A 131 -4.63 -15.15 4.32
N LYS A 132 -5.39 -15.64 5.32
CA LYS A 132 -6.34 -14.81 6.09
C LYS A 132 -5.70 -14.12 7.29
N LEU A 133 -4.74 -14.77 7.95
CA LEU A 133 -4.00 -14.19 9.07
C LEU A 133 -2.99 -13.12 8.64
N ARG A 134 -2.50 -13.16 7.39
CA ARG A 134 -1.70 -12.10 6.77
C ARG A 134 -2.34 -10.72 6.96
N ASN A 135 -3.67 -10.63 6.82
CA ASN A 135 -4.41 -9.38 6.88
C ASN A 135 -4.50 -8.81 8.31
N VAL A 136 -4.74 -9.66 9.32
CA VAL A 136 -4.94 -9.22 10.72
C VAL A 136 -3.62 -8.81 11.38
N TYR A 137 -2.51 -9.48 11.06
CA TYR A 137 -1.21 -9.15 11.63
C TYR A 137 -0.54 -7.98 10.90
N LEU A 138 -0.70 -7.83 9.58
CA LEU A 138 -0.32 -6.57 8.93
C LEU A 138 -1.11 -5.42 9.52
N LEU A 139 -2.42 -5.54 9.74
CA LEU A 139 -3.20 -4.51 10.44
C LEU A 139 -2.57 -4.14 11.79
N LYS A 140 -2.09 -5.13 12.57
CA LYS A 140 -1.42 -4.88 13.85
C LYS A 140 -0.05 -4.22 13.69
N LEU A 141 0.72 -4.56 12.66
CA LEU A 141 2.00 -3.91 12.35
C LEU A 141 1.82 -2.48 11.83
N LEU A 142 0.86 -2.26 10.94
CA LEU A 142 0.51 -0.93 10.42
C LEU A 142 -0.05 -0.05 11.54
N TYR A 143 -0.86 -0.62 12.44
CA TYR A 143 -1.30 0.03 13.67
C TYR A 143 -0.14 0.36 14.63
N ASN A 144 0.90 -0.47 14.66
CA ASN A 144 2.07 -0.25 15.51
C ASN A 144 3.12 0.69 14.88
N ALA A 145 3.11 0.84 13.56
CA ALA A 145 4.01 1.72 12.82
C ALA A 145 3.55 3.19 12.85
N ASP A 146 2.26 3.45 13.12
CA ASP A 146 1.71 4.81 13.24
C ASP A 146 1.67 5.27 14.70
N SER A 147 2.72 5.98 15.12
CA SER A 147 2.81 6.59 16.46
C SER A 147 1.74 7.65 16.72
N THR A 148 1.17 8.25 15.68
CA THR A 148 0.18 9.32 15.78
C THR A 148 -1.21 8.73 16.02
N ALA A 149 -1.59 7.68 15.28
CA ALA A 149 -2.80 6.91 15.56
C ALA A 149 -2.78 6.27 16.96
N GLN A 150 -1.62 5.78 17.42
CA GLN A 150 -1.48 5.29 18.80
C GLN A 150 -1.73 6.35 19.86
N SER A 151 -1.28 7.58 19.60
CA SER A 151 -1.43 8.71 20.54
C SER A 151 -2.90 9.09 20.69
N GLN A 152 -3.63 9.24 19.58
CA GLN A 152 -5.05 9.60 19.58
C GLN A 152 -5.93 8.52 20.23
N LEU A 153 -5.61 7.24 20.05
CA LEU A 153 -6.36 6.14 20.67
C LEU A 153 -6.05 5.96 22.14
N LYS A 154 -4.80 6.21 22.57
CA LYS A 154 -4.47 6.32 24.00
C LYS A 154 -5.26 7.44 24.65
N GLU A 155 -5.33 8.60 24.01
CA GLU A 155 -6.06 9.76 24.49
C GLU A 155 -7.57 9.48 24.59
N LYS A 156 -8.18 8.88 23.56
CA LYS A 156 -9.59 8.45 23.61
C LYS A 156 -9.86 7.37 24.65
N ARG A 157 -8.95 6.40 24.83
CA ARG A 157 -9.06 5.39 25.91
C ARG A 157 -8.97 6.04 27.29
N GLN A 158 -8.10 7.02 27.45
CA GLN A 158 -7.93 7.72 28.72
C GLN A 158 -9.14 8.59 29.05
N GLN A 159 -9.72 9.26 28.04
CA GLN A 159 -11.00 9.97 28.17
C GLN A 159 -12.15 9.03 28.55
N MET A 160 -12.25 7.86 27.90
CA MET A 160 -13.30 6.89 28.19
C MET A 160 -13.17 6.29 29.60
N MET A 161 -11.95 6.04 30.07
CA MET A 161 -11.70 5.55 31.43
C MET A 161 -11.88 6.63 32.51
N SER A 162 -11.88 7.93 32.13
CA SER A 162 -12.22 9.03 33.04
C SER A 162 -13.73 9.30 33.17
N LEU A 163 -14.53 8.63 32.34
CA LEU A 163 -16.00 8.71 32.31
C LEU A 163 -16.67 7.48 32.96
N LEU A 164 -15.88 6.54 33.48
CA LEU A 164 -16.29 5.38 34.27
C LEU A 164 -15.81 5.57 35.71
#